data_AF-A0A428NMM0-F1
#
_entry.id   AF-A0A428NMM0-F1
#
_cell.length_a   1.000
_cell.length_b   1.000
_cell.length_c   1.000
_cell.angle_alpha   90.00
_cell.angle_beta   90.00
_cell.angle_gamma   90.00
#
_symmetry.space_group_name_H-M   'P 1'
#
loop_
_entity.id
_entity.type
_entity.pdbx_description
1 polymer ?
#
loop_
_entity_poly.entity_id
_entity_poly.type
_entity_poly.pdbx_seq_one_letter_code
_entity_poly.pdbx_strand_id
1 'polypeptide(L)'
;MLQNCFTHSHWQDAFEAAEFVFERISNLALRSLDNEDKQHLLGLMAEVASDGVAAALFANKGCLAALNLLEQGRGVLAESIEAMRVDIMQLQEHYPDMAHQFVRLRDELEGVASDSDDEDGISRSDQRSKTGKEFDKLIEDIRSLPEFSSFLGQPSEAEIQGAAVGWAAGCHQRQQVSL
;
A
#
# COMPACT_ATOMS: atom_id res chain seq x y z
N MET A 1 -20.05 -13.55 36.40
CA MET A 1 -18.95 -14.35 35.80
C MET A 1 -19.15 -14.61 34.30
N LEU A 2 -20.36 -14.96 33.83
CA LEU A 2 -20.62 -15.24 32.40
C LEU A 2 -20.35 -14.06 31.45
N GLN A 3 -20.65 -12.82 31.88
CA GLN A 3 -20.41 -11.62 31.05
C GLN A 3 -18.94 -11.49 30.66
N ASN A 4 -18.00 -11.80 31.57
CA ASN A 4 -16.57 -11.66 31.34
C ASN A 4 -16.03 -12.73 30.39
N CYS A 5 -16.55 -13.97 30.48
CA CYS A 5 -16.22 -15.05 29.53
C CYS A 5 -16.74 -14.75 28.12
N PHE A 6 -17.95 -14.17 28.01
CA PHE A 6 -18.53 -13.80 26.72
C PHE A 6 -17.73 -12.68 26.05
N THR A 7 -17.41 -11.60 26.77
CA THR A 7 -16.57 -10.53 26.18
C THR A 7 -15.17 -11.04 25.82
N HIS A 8 -14.56 -11.89 26.66
CA HIS A 8 -13.25 -12.46 26.37
C HIS A 8 -13.25 -13.36 25.12
N SER A 9 -14.30 -14.16 24.91
CA SER A 9 -14.48 -14.94 23.67
C SER A 9 -14.54 -14.04 22.45
N HIS A 10 -15.32 -12.94 22.52
CA HIS A 10 -15.44 -12.00 21.40
C HIS A 10 -14.12 -11.31 21.06
N TRP A 11 -13.29 -10.97 22.06
CA TRP A 11 -11.97 -10.38 21.82
C TRP A 11 -10.98 -11.39 21.23
N GLN A 12 -11.06 -12.65 21.67
CA GLN A 12 -10.26 -13.73 21.09
C GLN A 12 -10.62 -13.92 19.62
N ASP A 13 -11.91 -14.03 19.31
CA ASP A 13 -12.42 -14.23 17.95
C ASP A 13 -12.06 -13.04 17.04
N ALA A 14 -12.17 -11.81 17.55
CA ALA A 14 -11.78 -10.60 16.81
C ALA A 14 -10.27 -10.55 16.50
N PHE A 15 -9.43 -10.95 17.45
CA PHE A 15 -7.98 -11.04 17.23
C PHE A 15 -7.63 -12.08 16.18
N GLU A 16 -8.23 -13.28 16.25
CA GLU A 16 -8.01 -14.36 15.28
C GLU A 16 -8.50 -13.98 13.88
N ALA A 17 -9.62 -13.26 13.79
CA ALA A 17 -10.11 -12.71 12.52
C ALA A 17 -9.12 -11.68 11.93
N ALA A 18 -8.55 -10.80 12.76
CA ALA A 18 -7.55 -9.84 12.30
C ALA A 18 -6.29 -10.55 11.79
N GLU A 19 -5.75 -11.55 12.52
CA GLU A 19 -4.62 -12.36 12.05
C GLU A 19 -4.92 -13.04 10.71
N PHE A 20 -6.10 -13.64 10.57
CA PHE A 20 -6.53 -14.27 9.32
C PHE A 20 -6.55 -13.27 8.16
N VAL A 21 -7.07 -12.05 8.39
CA VAL A 21 -7.08 -11.00 7.37
C VAL A 21 -5.67 -10.62 6.94
N PHE A 22 -4.74 -10.40 7.88
CA PHE A 22 -3.36 -10.05 7.54
C PHE A 22 -2.62 -11.19 6.81
N GLU A 23 -2.82 -12.44 7.21
CA GLU A 23 -2.25 -13.60 6.51
C GLU A 23 -2.76 -13.68 5.06
N ARG A 24 -4.06 -13.45 4.84
CA ARG A 24 -4.67 -13.54 3.51
C ARG A 24 -4.32 -12.35 2.63
N ILE A 25 -4.29 -11.14 3.16
CA ILE A 25 -3.94 -9.93 2.40
C ILE A 25 -2.45 -9.91 2.03
N SER A 26 -1.57 -10.40 2.90
CA SER A 26 -0.14 -10.54 2.55
C SER A 26 0.09 -11.51 1.38
N ASN A 27 -0.88 -12.38 1.09
CA ASN A 27 -0.88 -13.27 -0.08
C ASN A 27 -1.64 -12.72 -1.28
N LEU A 28 -2.37 -11.60 -1.14
CA LEU A 28 -2.91 -10.89 -2.29
C LEU A 28 -1.73 -10.26 -3.03
N ALA A 29 -1.76 -10.33 -4.36
CA ALA A 29 -0.83 -9.56 -5.16
C ALA A 29 -1.20 -8.08 -5.01
N LEU A 30 -0.77 -7.43 -3.93
CA LEU A 30 -0.97 -5.99 -3.73
C LEU A 30 -0.37 -5.22 -4.91
N ARG A 31 0.72 -5.76 -5.48
CA ARG A 31 1.31 -5.30 -6.72
C ARG A 31 0.30 -5.27 -7.88
N SER A 32 -0.67 -6.18 -7.92
CA SER A 32 -1.66 -6.28 -9.00
C SER A 32 -2.81 -5.29 -8.91
N LEU A 33 -2.93 -4.54 -7.81
CA LEU A 33 -3.98 -3.54 -7.62
C LEU A 33 -3.54 -2.18 -8.17
N ASP A 34 -4.49 -1.38 -8.65
CA ASP A 34 -4.19 0.03 -8.94
C ASP A 34 -4.03 0.81 -7.63
N ASN A 35 -3.54 2.05 -7.75
CA ASN A 35 -3.27 2.86 -6.58
C ASN A 35 -4.52 3.26 -5.79
N GLU A 36 -5.70 3.36 -6.42
CA GLU A 36 -6.94 3.69 -5.70
C GLU A 36 -7.36 2.49 -4.83
N ASP A 37 -7.35 1.30 -5.41
CA ASP A 37 -7.63 0.05 -4.69
C ASP A 37 -6.59 -0.22 -3.59
N LYS A 38 -5.30 0.04 -3.84
CA LYS A 38 -4.25 -0.03 -2.82
C LYS A 38 -4.52 0.93 -1.67
N GLN A 39 -4.86 2.19 -1.95
CA GLN A 39 -5.15 3.18 -0.91
C GLN A 39 -6.37 2.77 -0.08
N HIS A 40 -7.43 2.28 -0.72
CA HIS A 40 -8.61 1.79 -0.03
C HIS A 40 -8.27 0.59 0.87
N LEU A 41 -7.55 -0.40 0.33
CA LEU A 41 -7.12 -1.59 1.07
C LEU A 41 -6.20 -1.23 2.25
N LEU A 42 -5.24 -0.32 2.06
CA LEU A 42 -4.36 0.15 3.12
C LEU A 42 -5.13 0.87 4.23
N GLY A 43 -6.16 1.62 3.90
CA GLY A 43 -7.08 2.24 4.86
C GLY A 43 -7.81 1.18 5.70
N LEU A 44 -8.42 0.20 5.04
CA LEU A 44 -9.08 -0.93 5.71
C LEU A 44 -8.11 -1.72 6.61
N MET A 45 -6.88 -1.92 6.16
CA MET A 45 -5.85 -2.60 6.95
C MET A 45 -5.46 -1.80 8.20
N ALA A 46 -5.40 -0.47 8.12
CA ALA A 46 -5.12 0.36 9.29
C ALA A 46 -6.23 0.23 10.34
N GLU A 47 -7.48 0.18 9.92
CA GLU A 47 -8.64 -0.07 10.80
C GLU A 47 -8.56 -1.47 11.44
N VAL A 48 -8.38 -2.52 10.63
CA VAL A 48 -8.26 -3.90 11.13
C VAL A 48 -7.04 -4.10 12.04
N ALA A 49 -5.92 -3.42 11.77
CA ALA A 49 -4.76 -3.42 12.65
C ALA A 49 -5.10 -2.82 14.02
N SER A 50 -5.78 -1.68 14.04
CA SER A 50 -6.16 -0.98 15.27
C SER A 50 -7.09 -1.85 16.12
N ASP A 51 -8.14 -2.38 15.50
CA ASP A 51 -9.11 -3.26 16.15
C ASP A 51 -8.48 -4.56 16.63
N GLY A 52 -7.62 -5.17 15.82
CA GLY A 52 -6.90 -6.40 16.17
C GLY A 52 -5.93 -6.19 17.34
N VAL A 53 -5.23 -5.06 17.41
CA VAL A 53 -4.37 -4.71 18.56
C VAL A 53 -5.20 -4.51 19.82
N ALA A 54 -6.32 -3.77 19.74
CA ALA A 54 -7.22 -3.61 20.86
C ALA A 54 -7.74 -4.97 21.36
N ALA A 55 -8.17 -5.84 20.44
CA ALA A 55 -8.61 -7.19 20.73
C ALA A 55 -7.51 -8.03 21.38
N ALA A 56 -6.27 -7.96 20.90
CA ALA A 56 -5.11 -8.64 21.50
C ALA A 56 -4.87 -8.24 22.96
N LEU A 57 -5.01 -6.94 23.25
CA LEU A 57 -4.85 -6.40 24.60
C LEU A 57 -6.00 -6.88 25.52
N PHE A 58 -7.25 -6.81 25.07
CA PHE A 58 -8.40 -7.24 25.88
C PHE A 58 -8.52 -8.77 26.02
N ALA A 59 -8.01 -9.53 25.05
CA ALA A 59 -7.89 -11.00 25.11
C ALA A 59 -6.62 -11.46 25.85
N ASN A 60 -5.80 -10.53 26.34
CA ASN A 60 -4.58 -10.83 27.10
C ASN A 60 -3.58 -11.75 26.34
N LYS A 61 -3.52 -11.59 25.00
CA LYS A 61 -2.61 -12.32 24.11
C LYS A 61 -1.13 -11.92 24.28
N GLY A 62 -0.91 -10.77 24.92
CA GLY A 62 0.41 -10.22 25.21
C GLY A 62 0.93 -9.25 24.16
N CYS A 63 1.88 -8.40 24.55
CA CYS A 63 2.40 -7.32 23.70
C CYS A 63 3.03 -7.81 22.38
N LEU A 64 3.65 -9.00 22.40
CA LEU A 64 4.28 -9.56 21.21
C LEU A 64 3.26 -9.89 20.12
N ALA A 65 2.07 -10.39 20.49
CA ALA A 65 1.01 -10.72 19.54
C ALA A 65 0.44 -9.46 18.87
N ALA A 66 0.19 -8.41 19.67
CA ALA A 66 -0.21 -7.11 19.15
C ALA A 66 0.85 -6.49 18.22
N LEU A 67 2.13 -6.58 18.60
CA LEU A 67 3.24 -6.05 17.79
C LEU A 67 3.38 -6.80 16.45
N ASN A 68 3.26 -8.13 16.47
CA ASN A 68 3.32 -8.93 15.24
C ASN A 68 2.20 -8.55 14.25
N LEU A 69 1.01 -8.20 14.73
CA LEU A 69 -0.08 -7.73 13.89
C LEU A 69 0.28 -6.39 13.20
N LEU A 70 0.88 -5.46 13.94
CA LEU A 70 1.33 -4.18 13.41
C LEU A 70 2.47 -4.34 12.39
N GLU A 71 3.45 -5.21 12.66
CA GLU A 71 4.58 -5.44 11.75
C GLU A 71 4.13 -6.12 10.45
N GLN A 72 3.09 -6.95 10.47
CA GLN A 72 2.50 -7.50 9.25
C GLN A 72 1.89 -6.40 8.37
N GLY A 73 1.08 -5.51 8.95
CA GLY A 73 0.54 -4.36 8.21
C GLY A 73 1.65 -3.46 7.64
N ARG A 74 2.73 -3.27 8.39
CA ARG A 74 3.92 -2.53 7.94
C ARG A 74 4.64 -3.20 6.78
N GLY A 75 4.75 -4.52 6.78
CA GLY A 75 5.34 -5.30 5.69
C GLY A 75 4.57 -5.11 4.37
N VAL A 76 3.25 -5.17 4.42
CA VAL A 76 2.39 -4.96 3.24
C VAL A 76 2.51 -3.53 2.70
N LEU A 77 2.56 -2.53 3.59
CA LEU A 77 2.79 -1.14 3.18
C LEU A 77 4.17 -0.97 2.53
N ALA A 78 5.21 -1.56 3.12
CA ALA A 78 6.57 -1.49 2.59
C ALA A 78 6.65 -2.07 1.17
N GLU A 79 6.01 -3.21 0.92
CA GLU A 79 5.95 -3.81 -0.43
C GLU A 79 5.26 -2.88 -1.45
N SER A 80 4.17 -2.23 -1.05
CA SER A 80 3.48 -1.27 -1.92
C SER A 80 4.36 -0.06 -2.26
N ILE A 81 5.13 0.44 -1.29
CA ILE A 81 6.05 1.56 -1.51
C ILE A 81 7.19 1.15 -2.44
N GLU A 82 7.77 -0.04 -2.25
CA GLU A 82 8.83 -0.54 -3.11
C GLU A 82 8.38 -0.72 -4.56
N ALA A 83 7.15 -1.22 -4.79
CA ALA A 83 6.60 -1.31 -6.15
C ALA A 83 6.55 0.06 -6.84
N MET A 84 6.03 1.09 -6.17
CA MET A 84 5.98 2.45 -6.72
C MET A 84 7.38 3.05 -6.96
N ARG A 85 8.37 2.73 -6.12
CA ARG A 85 9.76 3.20 -6.29
C ARG A 85 10.38 2.65 -7.57
N VAL A 86 10.12 1.38 -7.89
CA VAL A 86 10.63 0.75 -9.11
C VAL A 86 10.09 1.47 -10.35
N ASP A 87 8.79 1.77 -10.39
CA ASP A 87 8.17 2.50 -11.51
C ASP A 87 8.81 3.88 -11.72
N ILE A 88 9.07 4.61 -10.63
CA ILE A 88 9.69 5.94 -10.69
C ILE A 88 11.15 5.87 -11.15
N MET A 89 11.91 4.86 -10.71
CA MET A 89 13.29 4.67 -11.17
C MET A 89 13.35 4.41 -12.69
N GLN A 90 12.47 3.55 -13.20
CA GLN A 90 12.37 3.30 -14.63
C GLN A 90 11.95 4.56 -15.39
N LEU A 91 10.98 5.32 -14.87
CA LEU A 91 10.58 6.59 -15.47
C LEU A 91 11.74 7.60 -15.50
N GLN A 92 12.56 7.65 -14.45
CA GLN A 92 13.72 8.53 -14.38
C GLN A 92 14.81 8.16 -15.41
N GLU A 93 14.99 6.86 -15.70
CA GLU A 93 15.96 6.38 -16.68
C GLU A 93 15.55 6.72 -18.12
N HIS A 94 14.27 6.55 -18.46
CA HIS A 94 13.77 6.70 -19.83
C HIS A 94 13.23 8.11 -20.13
N TYR A 95 12.59 8.76 -19.16
CA TYR A 95 11.89 10.04 -19.29
C TYR A 95 12.19 10.98 -18.10
N PRO A 96 13.43 11.44 -17.92
CA PRO A 96 13.87 12.18 -16.72
C PRO A 96 13.07 13.46 -16.47
N ASP A 97 12.65 14.17 -17.53
CA ASP A 97 11.86 15.39 -17.39
C ASP A 97 10.46 15.12 -16.81
N MET A 98 9.83 14.01 -17.20
CA MET A 98 8.53 13.59 -16.65
C MET A 98 8.67 13.13 -15.20
N ALA A 99 9.74 12.40 -14.87
CA ALA A 99 10.02 12.01 -13.49
C ALA A 99 10.26 13.23 -12.58
N HIS A 100 11.00 14.23 -13.05
CA HIS A 100 11.18 15.49 -12.32
C HIS A 100 9.87 16.25 -12.12
N GLN A 101 9.00 16.32 -13.13
CA GLN A 101 7.69 16.93 -13.00
C GLN A 101 6.79 16.17 -12.02
N PHE A 102 6.84 14.84 -12.05
CA PHE A 102 6.09 13.97 -11.15
C PHE A 102 6.49 14.21 -9.69
N VAL A 103 7.79 14.19 -9.39
CA VAL A 103 8.32 14.46 -8.06
C VAL A 103 7.93 15.87 -7.60
N ARG A 104 8.07 16.89 -8.45
CA ARG A 104 7.72 18.27 -8.11
C ARG A 104 6.24 18.41 -7.74
N LEU A 105 5.34 17.91 -8.58
CA LEU A 105 3.88 18.03 -8.35
C LEU A 105 3.43 17.22 -7.13
N ARG A 106 4.05 16.06 -6.87
CA ARG A 106 3.82 15.29 -5.64
C ARG A 106 4.23 16.08 -4.40
N ASP A 107 5.43 16.64 -4.40
CA ASP A 107 5.98 17.38 -3.25
C ASP A 107 5.15 18.67 -3.00
N GLU A 108 4.66 19.33 -4.05
CA GLU A 108 3.72 20.45 -3.94
C GLU A 108 2.38 20.02 -3.30
N LEU A 109 1.83 18.86 -3.68
CA LEU A 109 0.60 18.33 -3.08
C LEU A 109 0.77 17.96 -1.60
N GLU A 110 1.94 17.42 -1.22
CA GLU A 110 2.27 17.06 0.17
C GLU A 110 2.52 18.30 1.03
N GLY A 111 3.24 19.30 0.50
CA GLY A 111 3.50 20.57 1.18
C GLY A 111 2.23 21.36 1.50
N VAL A 112 1.21 21.28 0.64
CA VAL A 112 -0.09 21.93 0.90
C VAL A 112 -0.87 21.25 2.04
N ALA A 113 -0.65 19.96 2.31
CA ALA A 113 -1.34 19.20 3.35
C ALA A 113 -0.77 19.44 4.77
N SER A 114 0.49 19.84 4.89
CA SER A 114 1.21 19.95 6.18
C SER A 114 1.05 21.31 6.89
N ASP A 115 0.45 22.27 6.22
CA ASP A 115 0.51 23.70 6.56
C ASP A 115 -0.90 24.22 6.89
N SER A 116 -1.67 23.38 7.60
CA SER A 116 -3.13 23.47 7.80
C SER A 116 -3.61 24.49 8.83
N ASP A 117 -2.75 25.40 9.29
CA ASP A 117 -3.04 26.25 10.46
C ASP A 117 -3.40 27.72 10.14
N ASP A 118 -3.51 28.14 8.87
CA ASP A 118 -3.75 29.56 8.51
C ASP A 118 -5.11 29.87 7.80
N GLU A 119 -5.65 31.06 8.10
CA GLU A 119 -6.99 31.61 7.79
C GLU A 119 -7.38 31.75 6.30
N ASP A 120 -6.53 31.36 5.34
CA ASP A 120 -6.70 31.64 3.90
C ASP A 120 -7.20 30.42 3.07
N GLY A 121 -8.15 29.68 3.64
CA GLY A 121 -8.56 28.34 3.19
C GLY A 121 -9.15 28.22 1.77
N ILE A 122 -9.70 29.29 1.20
CA ILE A 122 -10.34 29.26 -0.14
C ILE A 122 -9.27 29.24 -1.24
N SER A 123 -8.24 30.09 -1.14
CA SER A 123 -7.15 30.18 -2.13
C SER A 123 -6.28 28.92 -2.15
N ARG A 124 -6.02 28.31 -0.97
CA ARG A 124 -5.26 27.06 -0.86
C ARG A 124 -6.02 25.85 -1.41
N SER A 125 -7.34 25.80 -1.22
CA SER A 125 -8.18 24.75 -1.81
C SER A 125 -8.16 24.80 -3.34
N ASP A 126 -8.25 26.00 -3.92
CA ASP A 126 -8.15 26.22 -5.36
C ASP A 126 -6.76 25.83 -5.90
N GLN A 127 -5.69 26.18 -5.19
CA GLN A 127 -4.33 25.80 -5.58
C GLN A 127 -4.12 24.29 -5.51
N ARG A 128 -4.58 23.63 -4.44
CA ARG A 128 -4.53 22.17 -4.30
C ARG A 128 -5.29 21.47 -5.43
N SER A 129 -6.46 21.99 -5.78
CA SER A 129 -7.27 21.44 -6.88
C SER A 129 -6.56 21.60 -8.23
N LYS A 130 -5.89 22.73 -8.48
CA LYS A 130 -5.11 22.95 -9.71
C LYS A 130 -3.91 22.01 -9.80
N THR A 131 -3.07 21.97 -8.77
CA THR A 131 -1.91 21.06 -8.72
C THR A 131 -2.36 19.60 -8.85
N GLY A 132 -3.50 19.23 -8.24
CA GLY A 132 -4.10 17.91 -8.40
C GLY A 132 -4.45 17.58 -9.86
N LYS A 133 -5.12 18.49 -10.57
CA LYS A 133 -5.44 18.30 -12.00
C LYS A 133 -4.19 18.23 -12.89
N GLU A 134 -3.16 19.01 -12.59
CA GLU A 134 -1.88 18.95 -13.29
C GLU A 134 -1.18 17.61 -13.05
N PHE A 135 -1.25 17.10 -11.82
CA PHE A 135 -0.72 15.79 -11.46
C PHE A 135 -1.47 14.67 -12.20
N ASP A 136 -2.81 14.68 -12.17
CA ASP A 136 -3.63 13.68 -12.85
C ASP A 136 -3.35 13.65 -14.36
N LYS A 137 -3.23 14.83 -14.98
CA LYS A 137 -2.88 14.94 -16.40
C LYS A 137 -1.47 14.38 -16.68
N LEU A 138 -0.49 14.66 -15.83
CA LEU A 138 0.85 14.10 -15.99
C LEU A 138 0.83 12.57 -15.89
N ILE A 139 0.01 11.98 -15.01
CA ILE A 139 -0.18 10.54 -14.95
C ILE A 139 -0.73 9.99 -16.26
N GLU A 140 -1.74 10.64 -16.84
CA GLU A 140 -2.29 10.25 -18.15
C GLU A 140 -1.25 10.35 -19.27
N ASP A 141 -0.46 11.42 -19.29
CA ASP A 141 0.62 11.62 -20.26
C ASP A 141 1.69 10.52 -20.14
N ILE A 142 2.08 10.15 -18.91
CA ILE A 142 3.02 9.03 -18.66
C ILE A 142 2.41 7.70 -19.13
N ARG A 143 1.14 7.44 -18.83
CA ARG A 143 0.43 6.22 -19.24
C ARG A 143 0.20 6.11 -20.75
N SER A 144 0.31 7.21 -21.49
CA SER A 144 0.28 7.18 -22.96
C SER A 144 1.54 6.56 -23.58
N LEU A 145 2.63 6.43 -22.81
CA LEU A 145 3.86 5.79 -23.24
C LEU A 145 3.71 4.26 -23.20
N PRO A 146 4.10 3.52 -24.25
CA PRO A 146 3.90 2.06 -24.30
C PRO A 146 4.50 1.30 -23.11
N GLU A 147 5.70 1.71 -22.67
CA GLU A 147 6.43 1.10 -21.55
C GLU A 147 5.85 1.44 -20.17
N PHE A 148 5.01 2.48 -20.08
CA PHE A 148 4.47 3.01 -18.83
C PHE A 148 2.94 2.97 -18.80
N SER A 149 2.31 2.18 -19.67
CA SER A 149 0.85 2.07 -19.76
C SER A 149 0.18 1.61 -18.46
N SER A 150 0.90 0.87 -17.63
CA SER A 150 0.51 0.43 -16.28
C SER A 150 1.04 1.32 -15.15
N PHE A 151 1.69 2.46 -15.44
CA PHE A 151 2.34 3.31 -14.43
C PHE A 151 1.37 3.69 -13.30
N LEU A 152 1.75 3.35 -12.05
CA LEU A 152 0.93 3.54 -10.85
C LEU A 152 -0.48 2.90 -10.92
N GLY A 153 -0.67 1.97 -11.85
CA GLY A 153 -1.90 1.23 -12.08
C GLY A 153 -1.71 -0.25 -11.82
N GLN A 154 -2.68 -1.05 -12.27
CA GLN A 154 -2.54 -2.50 -12.24
C GLN A 154 -1.42 -2.91 -13.24
N PRO A 155 -0.55 -3.87 -12.88
CA PRO A 155 0.42 -4.45 -13.79
C PRO A 155 -0.29 -4.98 -15.03
N SER A 156 0.34 -4.76 -16.17
CA SER A 156 -0.11 -5.32 -17.44
C SER A 156 -0.03 -6.84 -17.44
N GLU A 157 -0.77 -7.47 -18.34
CA GLU A 157 -0.72 -8.93 -18.53
C GLU A 157 0.71 -9.42 -18.81
N ALA A 158 1.50 -8.66 -19.57
CA ALA A 158 2.89 -8.99 -19.87
C ALA A 158 3.79 -8.99 -18.62
N GLU A 159 3.59 -8.03 -17.72
CA GLU A 159 4.31 -7.94 -16.44
C GLU A 159 3.92 -9.10 -15.50
N ILE A 160 2.64 -9.44 -15.44
CA ILE A 160 2.14 -10.59 -14.66
C ILE A 160 2.74 -11.90 -15.20
N GLN A 161 2.73 -12.10 -16.52
CA GLN A 161 3.32 -13.28 -17.15
C GLN A 161 4.83 -13.36 -16.94
N GLY A 162 5.55 -12.24 -17.08
CA GLY A 162 7.00 -12.17 -16.83
C GLY A 162 7.37 -12.52 -15.39
N ALA A 163 6.62 -11.98 -14.41
CA ALA A 163 6.81 -12.30 -13.00
C ALA A 163 6.56 -13.79 -12.69
N ALA A 164 5.56 -14.41 -13.32
CA ALA A 164 5.25 -15.83 -13.15
C ALA A 164 6.38 -16.75 -13.68
N VAL A 165 7.00 -16.39 -14.80
CA VAL A 165 8.15 -17.14 -15.37
C VAL A 165 9.38 -17.02 -14.46
N GLY A 166 9.64 -15.83 -13.91
CA GLY A 166 10.72 -15.62 -12.92
C GLY A 166 10.49 -16.41 -11.62
N TRP A 167 9.24 -16.51 -11.18
CA TRP A 167 8.85 -17.30 -10.00
C TRP A 167 9.09 -18.80 -10.21
N ALA A 168 8.70 -19.33 -11.37
CA ALA A 168 8.94 -20.73 -11.73
C ALA A 168 10.45 -21.07 -11.78
N ALA A 169 11.27 -20.17 -12.30
CA ALA A 169 12.73 -20.33 -12.30
C ALA A 169 13.32 -20.30 -10.89
N GLY A 170 12.85 -19.40 -10.02
CA GLY A 170 13.29 -19.30 -8.62
C GLY A 170 12.87 -20.49 -7.75
N CYS A 171 11.69 -21.07 -7.98
CA CYS A 171 11.24 -22.29 -7.31
C CYS A 171 12.08 -23.52 -7.69
N HIS A 172 12.52 -23.61 -8.95
CA HIS A 172 13.40 -24.70 -9.38
C HIS A 172 14.79 -24.62 -8.73
N GLN A 173 15.33 -23.39 -8.56
CA GLN A 173 16.60 -23.16 -7.86
C GLN A 173 16.50 -23.51 -6.35
N ARG A 174 15.37 -23.22 -5.70
CA ARG A 174 15.17 -23.45 -4.27
C ARG A 174 15.01 -24.94 -3.91
N GLN A 175 14.56 -25.78 -4.86
CA GLN A 175 14.55 -27.24 -4.71
C GLN A 175 15.92 -27.91 -4.90
N GLN A 176 16.88 -27.26 -5.58
CA GLN A 176 18.22 -27.80 -5.78
C GLN A 176 19.19 -27.54 -4.60
N VAL A 177 18.85 -26.65 -3.67
CA VAL A 177 19.70 -26.29 -2.50
C VAL A 177 19.35 -27.12 -1.24
N SER A 178 18.40 -28.07 -1.34
CA SER A 178 18.00 -28.97 -0.25
C SER A 178 18.38 -30.45 -0.46
N LEU A 179 19.38 -30.73 -1.30
CA LEU A 179 20.01 -32.05 -1.45
C LEU A 179 21.51 -31.93 -1.20
#